data_AF-A0A935WYH0-F1
#
_entry.id   AF-A0A935WYH0-F1
#
_cell.length_a   1.000
_cell.length_b   1.000
_cell.length_c   1.000
_cell.angle_alpha   90.00
_cell.angle_beta   90.00
_cell.angle_gamma   90.00
#
_symmetry.space_group_name_H-M   'P 1'
#
loop_
_entity.id
_entity.type
_entity.pdbx_description
1 polymer ?
#
loop_
_entity_poly.entity_id
_entity_poly.type
_entity_poly.pdbx_seq_one_letter_code
_entity_poly.pdbx_strand_id
1 'polypeptide(L)'
;MSRAEDKHGGVSEDHVLEDRLLQDAEAAFFAIHAQDARTVVPATVLATGGETMGKRVGLETPRSAATADPAHAADPAHAADPAHATDPAHATDPAHATDPAHATDPAHAADPAHSGDAAHSADPAESSVRSGGASGSAAPLTSAAPLNWSVHYHARMLSWVLKLEPEAGLALRLAAMAQHLGRYLHPRGDFPEGRAGYLAWRAHAAARQAEAAEDILARLGCPSAVRTRVRSLLLKENLAHDAEVQTLEDAACLVFFELELEALSHKHDQAKLERVLRKTWKKMSGRGRREAQSIAVVRSPEISRVLRNCPVAEESFDV
;
A
#
# COMPACT_ATOMS: atom_id res chain seq x y z
N MET A 1 39.08 32.63 -36.97
CA MET A 1 37.89 31.80 -37.23
C MET A 1 37.89 30.68 -36.19
N SER A 2 37.34 30.96 -35.00
CA SER A 2 37.25 29.97 -33.93
C SER A 2 35.99 29.14 -34.15
N ARG A 3 36.17 27.83 -34.31
CA ARG A 3 35.10 26.86 -34.55
C ARG A 3 34.43 26.58 -33.21
N ALA A 4 33.18 27.04 -33.07
CA ALA A 4 32.34 26.68 -31.94
C ALA A 4 32.07 25.17 -31.99
N GLU A 5 32.45 24.47 -30.93
CA GLU A 5 32.04 23.09 -30.69
C GLU A 5 30.59 23.09 -30.23
N ASP A 6 29.74 22.55 -31.09
CA ASP A 6 28.32 22.37 -30.87
C ASP A 6 28.13 21.20 -29.89
N LYS A 7 27.90 21.49 -28.61
CA LYS A 7 27.53 20.48 -27.61
C LYS A 7 26.07 20.08 -27.83
N HIS A 8 25.83 19.19 -28.79
CA HIS A 8 24.56 18.49 -28.89
C HIS A 8 24.40 17.55 -27.69
N GLY A 9 23.48 17.90 -26.79
CA GLY A 9 22.98 17.04 -25.73
C GLY A 9 22.12 15.92 -26.29
N GLY A 10 22.76 14.88 -26.85
CA GLY A 10 22.10 13.64 -27.21
C GLY A 10 21.75 12.84 -25.96
N VAL A 11 20.47 12.57 -25.75
CA VAL A 11 20.02 11.52 -24.82
C VAL A 11 20.69 10.21 -25.26
N SER A 12 21.39 9.52 -24.36
CA SER A 12 22.11 8.28 -24.73
C SER A 12 21.12 7.22 -25.23
N GLU A 13 21.54 6.41 -26.22
CA GLU A 13 20.71 5.34 -26.79
C GLU A 13 20.16 4.38 -25.72
N ASP A 14 20.94 4.15 -24.65
CA ASP A 14 20.53 3.35 -23.50
C ASP A 14 19.28 3.91 -22.81
N HIS A 15 19.18 5.22 -22.59
CA HIS A 15 17.99 5.83 -21.98
C HIS A 15 16.76 5.68 -22.87
N VAL A 16 16.92 5.80 -24.20
CA VAL A 16 15.81 5.61 -25.15
C VAL A 16 15.29 4.17 -25.12
N LEU A 17 16.18 3.18 -24.97
CA LEU A 17 15.81 1.78 -24.84
C LEU A 17 15.13 1.50 -23.50
N GLU A 18 15.60 2.10 -22.41
CA GLU A 18 14.97 1.98 -21.09
C GLU A 18 13.56 2.59 -21.07
N ASP A 19 13.39 3.80 -21.63
CA ASP A 19 12.09 4.47 -21.72
C ASP A 19 11.08 3.65 -22.53
N ARG A 20 11.53 3.09 -23.66
CA ARG A 20 10.68 2.21 -24.48
C ARG A 20 10.30 0.94 -23.73
N LEU A 21 11.25 0.30 -23.06
CA LEU A 21 10.98 -0.89 -22.26
C LEU A 21 10.00 -0.59 -21.12
N LEU A 22 10.14 0.56 -20.46
CA LEU A 22 9.23 1.00 -19.40
C LEU A 22 7.81 1.17 -19.96
N GLN A 23 7.66 1.82 -21.11
CA GLN A 23 6.36 2.03 -21.76
C GLN A 23 5.72 0.71 -22.21
N ASP A 24 6.48 -0.20 -22.82
CA ASP A 24 5.99 -1.51 -23.26
C ASP A 24 5.58 -2.38 -22.06
N ALA A 25 6.37 -2.33 -20.97
CA ALA A 25 6.05 -3.04 -19.73
C ALA A 25 4.81 -2.45 -19.02
N GLU A 26 4.68 -1.13 -18.95
CA GLU A 26 3.51 -0.47 -18.39
C GLU A 26 2.24 -0.89 -19.14
N ALA A 27 2.27 -0.87 -20.48
CA ALA A 27 1.14 -1.30 -21.30
C ALA A 27 0.77 -2.77 -21.04
N ALA A 28 1.76 -3.66 -20.93
CA ALA A 28 1.53 -5.07 -20.65
C ALA A 28 0.96 -5.32 -19.24
N PHE A 29 1.50 -4.65 -18.21
CA PHE A 29 0.98 -4.76 -16.85
C PHE A 29 -0.42 -4.16 -16.72
N PHE A 30 -0.65 -2.99 -17.33
CA PHE A 30 -1.96 -2.35 -17.38
C PHE A 30 -3.01 -3.30 -17.96
N ALA A 31 -2.70 -3.98 -19.08
CA ALA A 31 -3.63 -4.91 -19.71
C ALA A 31 -4.07 -6.08 -18.78
N ILE A 32 -3.21 -6.50 -17.85
CA ILE A 32 -3.54 -7.53 -16.85
C ILE A 32 -4.31 -6.93 -15.68
N HIS A 33 -3.90 -5.75 -15.19
CA HIS A 33 -4.59 -5.05 -14.12
C HIS A 33 -6.02 -4.64 -14.50
N ALA A 34 -6.24 -4.27 -15.76
CA ALA A 34 -7.54 -3.89 -16.30
C ALA A 34 -8.55 -5.06 -16.37
N GLN A 35 -8.09 -6.30 -16.22
CA GLN A 35 -8.95 -7.48 -16.14
C GLN A 35 -9.51 -7.72 -14.72
N ASP A 36 -9.02 -6.98 -13.71
CA ASP A 36 -9.61 -7.02 -12.36
C ASP A 36 -11.01 -6.40 -12.37
N ALA A 37 -12.04 -7.21 -12.14
CA ALA A 37 -13.43 -6.76 -12.19
C ALA A 37 -13.81 -5.74 -11.11
N ARG A 38 -13.01 -5.60 -10.05
CA ARG A 38 -13.28 -4.63 -8.98
C ARG A 38 -13.03 -3.22 -9.51
N THR A 39 -13.93 -2.29 -9.20
CA THR A 39 -13.80 -0.90 -9.62
C THR A 39 -13.79 0.08 -8.46
N VAL A 40 -13.17 1.24 -8.65
CA VAL A 40 -13.15 2.38 -7.74
C VAL A 40 -13.43 3.66 -8.50
N VAL A 41 -14.05 4.64 -7.85
CA VAL A 41 -14.10 6.02 -8.35
C VAL A 41 -12.96 6.77 -7.67
N PRO A 42 -11.91 7.19 -8.41
CA PRO A 42 -10.82 7.94 -7.80
C PRO A 42 -11.35 9.26 -7.26
N ALA A 43 -10.93 9.64 -6.06
CA ALA A 43 -11.05 11.03 -5.65
C ALA A 43 -10.24 11.87 -6.62
N THR A 44 -10.82 12.94 -7.18
CA THR A 44 -10.09 13.93 -7.98
C THR A 44 -8.99 14.54 -7.12
N VAL A 45 -7.76 14.04 -7.26
CA VAL A 45 -6.59 14.70 -6.70
C VAL A 45 -6.22 15.80 -7.68
N LEU A 46 -6.56 17.05 -7.31
CA LEU A 46 -6.01 18.23 -7.98
C LEU A 46 -4.50 18.09 -7.98
N ALA A 47 -3.91 18.09 -9.17
CA ALA A 47 -2.47 18.21 -9.34
C ALA A 47 -2.00 19.47 -8.60
N THR A 48 -1.23 19.32 -7.53
CA THR A 48 -0.48 20.43 -6.94
C THR A 48 1.00 20.15 -7.04
N GLY A 49 1.59 20.62 -8.14
CA GLY A 49 3.00 20.95 -8.23
C GLY A 49 3.11 22.43 -8.61
N GLY A 50 3.66 23.23 -7.68
CA GLY A 50 4.20 24.58 -7.93
C GLY A 50 3.21 25.74 -7.98
N GLU A 51 3.20 26.59 -6.94
CA GLU A 51 3.50 28.03 -7.01
C GLU A 51 3.30 28.76 -5.66
N THR A 52 4.43 29.26 -5.14
CA THR A 52 4.68 30.54 -4.43
C THR A 52 3.74 31.10 -3.35
N MET A 53 4.26 31.14 -2.12
CA MET A 53 4.37 32.29 -1.21
C MET A 53 3.33 33.45 -1.30
N GLY A 54 2.53 33.59 -0.23
CA GLY A 54 2.36 34.87 0.45
C GLY A 54 1.00 35.58 0.37
N LYS A 55 0.19 35.45 1.43
CA LYS A 55 -0.23 36.57 2.30
C LYS A 55 -1.21 36.12 3.38
N ARG A 56 -0.89 36.47 4.63
CA ARG A 56 -1.83 36.55 5.76
C ARG A 56 -2.78 37.72 5.55
N VAL A 57 -4.06 37.58 5.95
CA VAL A 57 -4.90 38.49 6.78
C VAL A 57 -6.13 37.65 7.20
N GLY A 58 -6.39 37.38 8.49
CA GLY A 58 -7.24 38.16 9.41
C GLY A 58 -8.59 37.44 9.59
N LEU A 59 -8.78 36.72 10.69
CA LEU A 59 -9.59 37.12 11.86
C LEU A 59 -11.05 37.48 11.49
N GLU A 60 -12.01 36.62 11.88
CA GLU A 60 -13.13 36.95 12.79
C GLU A 60 -14.24 35.88 12.75
N THR A 61 -14.44 35.22 13.89
CA THR A 61 -15.72 34.65 14.33
C THR A 61 -16.58 35.74 14.98
N PRO A 62 -17.91 35.61 14.93
CA PRO A 62 -18.63 35.55 16.20
C PRO A 62 -19.71 34.45 16.25
N ARG A 63 -20.43 34.47 17.38
CA ARG A 63 -20.96 33.38 18.21
C ARG A 63 -22.50 33.41 18.28
N SER A 64 -23.07 32.35 18.88
CA SER A 64 -24.40 32.22 19.54
C SER A 64 -25.60 31.88 18.63
N ALA A 65 -26.61 31.10 19.03
CA ALA A 65 -26.93 30.36 20.26
C ALA A 65 -28.18 29.48 20.06
N ALA A 66 -28.14 28.27 20.64
CA ALA A 66 -29.14 27.66 21.54
C ALA A 66 -30.47 27.03 21.05
N THR A 67 -30.96 26.16 21.96
CA THR A 67 -32.21 25.36 22.05
C THR A 67 -32.16 23.98 21.37
N ALA A 68 -32.73 22.89 21.89
CA ALA A 68 -33.14 22.39 23.20
C ALA A 68 -33.53 20.91 22.96
N ASP A 69 -33.21 20.01 23.89
CA ASP A 69 -33.58 18.57 23.92
C ASP A 69 -35.11 18.41 24.16
N PRO A 70 -35.75 17.25 23.88
CA PRO A 70 -35.76 16.18 24.90
C PRO A 70 -35.79 14.72 24.37
N ALA A 71 -34.94 13.91 24.98
CA ALA A 71 -35.22 12.62 25.65
C ALA A 71 -36.46 11.79 25.25
N HIS A 72 -36.20 10.53 24.88
CA HIS A 72 -37.06 9.40 25.29
C HIS A 72 -36.23 8.24 25.85
N ALA A 73 -36.57 7.89 27.09
CA ALA A 73 -36.06 6.78 27.86
C ALA A 73 -37.04 5.60 27.81
N ALA A 74 -36.51 4.38 27.76
CA ALA A 74 -37.11 3.20 28.40
C ALA A 74 -36.01 2.14 28.62
N ASP A 75 -35.87 1.74 29.88
CA ASP A 75 -35.03 0.70 30.48
C ASP A 75 -35.88 -0.61 30.63
N PRO A 76 -35.52 -1.67 31.38
CA PRO A 76 -34.32 -2.54 31.45
C PRO A 76 -34.63 -4.06 31.28
N ALA A 77 -33.55 -4.85 31.32
CA ALA A 77 -33.41 -6.20 31.91
C ALA A 77 -33.79 -7.48 31.13
N HIS A 78 -32.79 -8.34 30.93
CA HIS A 78 -32.83 -9.69 31.52
C HIS A 78 -31.46 -10.12 32.03
N ALA A 79 -31.48 -10.65 33.26
CA ALA A 79 -30.37 -11.18 34.03
C ALA A 79 -30.39 -12.72 33.99
N ALA A 80 -29.22 -13.36 33.99
CA ALA A 80 -28.88 -14.54 34.79
C ALA A 80 -27.43 -14.98 34.51
N ASP A 81 -26.59 -14.88 35.55
CA ASP A 81 -25.32 -15.61 35.78
C ASP A 81 -25.67 -17.08 36.25
N PRO A 82 -24.77 -18.05 36.59
CA PRO A 82 -23.30 -18.06 36.60
C PRO A 82 -22.57 -19.40 36.25
N ALA A 83 -21.23 -19.29 36.19
CA ALA A 83 -20.18 -20.25 36.62
C ALA A 83 -19.89 -21.56 35.86
N HIS A 84 -18.61 -21.73 35.49
CA HIS A 84 -17.79 -22.85 36.00
C HIS A 84 -16.32 -22.43 36.15
N ALA A 85 -15.79 -22.69 37.36
CA ALA A 85 -14.41 -22.54 37.78
C ALA A 85 -13.72 -23.91 37.88
N THR A 86 -12.43 -23.97 37.56
CA THR A 86 -11.36 -24.87 38.04
C THR A 86 -10.11 -24.55 37.20
N ASP A 87 -8.86 -24.42 37.63
CA ASP A 87 -8.11 -24.46 38.90
C ASP A 87 -6.66 -24.03 38.51
N PRO A 88 -5.83 -23.38 39.35
CA PRO A 88 -4.45 -23.04 39.01
C PRO A 88 -3.43 -24.08 39.51
N ALA A 89 -2.31 -24.14 38.78
CA ALA A 89 -0.98 -24.68 39.14
C ALA A 89 -0.61 -26.08 38.62
N HIS A 90 0.50 -26.13 37.86
CA HIS A 90 1.63 -27.02 38.14
C HIS A 90 2.93 -26.40 37.60
N ALA A 91 3.93 -26.31 38.47
CA ALA A 91 5.32 -25.98 38.16
C ALA A 91 6.12 -27.29 38.00
N THR A 92 7.03 -27.34 37.02
CA THR A 92 8.30 -28.09 37.10
C THR A 92 9.35 -27.50 36.16
N ASP A 93 10.59 -27.59 36.63
CA ASP A 93 11.85 -26.93 36.30
C ASP A 93 12.59 -27.53 35.05
N PRO A 94 13.87 -27.24 34.73
CA PRO A 94 14.37 -27.06 33.36
C PRO A 94 15.32 -28.18 32.91
N ALA A 95 15.44 -28.38 31.60
CA ALA A 95 16.66 -28.81 30.88
C ALA A 95 16.27 -29.44 29.54
N HIS A 96 16.74 -28.88 28.44
CA HIS A 96 17.79 -29.49 27.61
C HIS A 96 18.20 -28.54 26.49
N ALA A 97 19.51 -28.40 26.33
CA ALA A 97 20.18 -27.59 25.34
C ALA A 97 20.16 -28.22 23.93
N THR A 98 20.61 -27.39 22.97
CA THR A 98 21.06 -27.64 21.58
C THR A 98 20.02 -27.79 20.48
N ASP A 99 19.81 -26.71 19.71
CA ASP A 99 20.21 -26.66 18.28
C ASP A 99 20.24 -25.19 17.77
N PRO A 100 21.39 -24.64 17.33
CA PRO A 100 21.48 -23.30 16.76
C PRO A 100 21.27 -23.32 15.23
N ALA A 101 20.03 -23.41 14.76
CA ALA A 101 19.73 -23.30 13.33
C ALA A 101 18.29 -22.87 13.02
N HIS A 102 17.85 -21.72 13.51
CA HIS A 102 16.73 -21.01 12.88
C HIS A 102 17.03 -19.51 12.85
N ALA A 103 17.75 -19.09 11.82
CA ALA A 103 17.70 -17.71 11.37
C ALA A 103 16.24 -17.38 11.05
N THR A 104 15.62 -16.57 11.89
CA THR A 104 14.32 -15.96 11.58
C THR A 104 14.55 -14.98 10.43
N ASP A 105 14.25 -15.45 9.22
CA ASP A 105 14.11 -14.61 8.05
C ASP A 105 13.02 -13.54 8.32
N PRO A 106 13.33 -12.23 8.28
CA PRO A 106 12.36 -11.16 8.52
C PRO A 106 11.30 -10.99 7.41
N ALA A 107 11.29 -11.81 6.36
CA ALA A 107 10.47 -11.64 5.15
C ALA A 107 8.94 -11.84 5.31
N HIS A 108 8.37 -11.77 6.52
CA HIS A 108 6.92 -11.81 6.73
C HIS A 108 6.38 -10.48 7.26
N ALA A 109 6.54 -9.45 6.42
CA ALA A 109 5.95 -8.14 6.61
C ALA A 109 4.40 -8.23 6.51
N ALA A 110 3.73 -8.43 7.64
CA ALA A 110 2.27 -8.43 7.76
C ALA A 110 1.64 -7.17 7.12
N ASP A 111 0.90 -7.36 6.03
CA ASP A 111 0.06 -6.32 5.44
C ASP A 111 -0.90 -5.77 6.53
N PRO A 112 -1.05 -4.44 6.63
CA PRO A 112 -1.89 -3.76 7.60
C PRO A 112 -3.27 -4.40 7.77
N ALA A 113 -3.92 -4.88 6.69
CA ALA A 113 -5.36 -5.11 6.71
C ALA A 113 -5.87 -6.12 7.76
N HIS A 114 -5.15 -7.17 8.19
CA HIS A 114 -5.75 -8.20 9.05
C HIS A 114 -4.84 -8.79 10.13
N SER A 115 -5.20 -8.56 11.40
CA SER A 115 -4.95 -9.52 12.49
C SER A 115 -6.20 -10.41 12.67
N GLY A 116 -6.04 -11.64 13.14
CA GLY A 116 -6.91 -12.80 12.89
C GLY A 116 -8.43 -12.68 13.10
N ASP A 117 -9.10 -13.59 12.36
CA ASP A 117 -10.48 -14.09 12.38
C ASP A 117 -11.64 -13.11 12.52
N ALA A 118 -12.20 -12.74 11.35
CA ALA A 118 -13.57 -12.99 10.95
C ALA A 118 -13.74 -12.54 9.48
N ALA A 119 -14.64 -13.22 8.78
CA ALA A 119 -14.86 -13.21 7.34
C ALA A 119 -15.01 -11.85 6.63
N HIS A 120 -14.97 -11.96 5.29
CA HIS A 120 -15.22 -10.98 4.23
C HIS A 120 -14.06 -10.06 3.87
N SER A 121 -13.24 -10.45 2.90
CA SER A 121 -12.63 -9.43 2.02
C SER A 121 -13.77 -8.60 1.40
N ALA A 122 -13.63 -7.28 1.42
CA ALA A 122 -14.62 -6.38 0.85
C ALA A 122 -14.72 -6.64 -0.66
N ASP A 123 -15.88 -7.14 -1.05
CA ASP A 123 -16.43 -6.96 -2.39
C ASP A 123 -16.98 -5.52 -2.45
N PRO A 124 -16.48 -4.64 -3.34
CA PRO A 124 -17.07 -3.32 -3.50
C PRO A 124 -18.42 -3.49 -4.20
N ALA A 125 -19.46 -2.90 -3.60
CA ALA A 125 -20.84 -2.98 -4.04
C ALA A 125 -21.01 -2.92 -5.58
N GLU A 126 -21.68 -3.93 -6.13
CA GLU A 126 -22.11 -3.95 -7.52
C GLU A 126 -22.94 -2.69 -7.84
N SER A 127 -22.48 -1.88 -8.79
CA SER A 127 -23.37 -1.03 -9.58
C SER A 127 -23.32 -1.53 -11.01
N SER A 128 -24.34 -2.29 -11.41
CA SER A 128 -24.51 -2.76 -12.79
C SER A 128 -24.70 -1.57 -13.72
N VAL A 129 -23.69 -1.28 -14.54
CA VAL A 129 -23.82 -0.35 -15.68
C VAL A 129 -23.37 -1.08 -16.94
N ARG A 130 -24.28 -1.17 -17.91
CA ARG A 130 -24.10 -1.90 -19.17
C ARG A 130 -22.93 -1.36 -19.99
N SER A 131 -22.17 -2.30 -20.55
CA SER A 131 -21.01 -2.11 -21.43
C SER A 131 -21.37 -1.43 -22.75
N GLY A 132 -20.56 -0.44 -23.14
CA GLY A 132 -20.35 0.00 -24.51
C GLY A 132 -18.84 0.13 -24.74
N GLY A 133 -18.30 -0.61 -25.70
CA GLY A 133 -16.85 -0.64 -25.96
C GLY A 133 -16.35 0.61 -26.69
N ALA A 134 -15.10 0.99 -26.45
CA ALA A 134 -14.32 1.83 -27.36
C ALA A 134 -12.81 1.70 -27.13
N SER A 135 -12.11 1.73 -28.26
CA SER A 135 -10.67 1.63 -28.49
C SER A 135 -9.84 2.75 -27.87
N GLY A 136 -8.55 2.47 -27.65
CA GLY A 136 -7.64 3.27 -26.83
C GLY A 136 -7.20 4.64 -27.36
N SER A 137 -6.76 5.45 -26.40
CA SER A 137 -5.77 6.52 -26.49
C SER A 137 -5.58 7.06 -25.06
N ALA A 138 -4.34 7.22 -24.61
CA ALA A 138 -4.01 7.75 -23.28
C ALA A 138 -4.33 9.25 -23.21
N ALA A 139 -5.58 9.57 -22.85
CA ALA A 139 -6.01 10.92 -22.48
C ALA A 139 -5.85 11.12 -20.95
N PRO A 140 -5.57 12.34 -20.48
CA PRO A 140 -5.36 12.61 -19.06
C PRO A 140 -6.61 12.27 -18.25
N LEU A 141 -6.42 11.55 -17.14
CA LEU A 141 -7.46 11.11 -16.21
C LEU A 141 -8.11 12.32 -15.51
N THR A 142 -9.05 12.99 -16.18
CA THR A 142 -9.89 14.07 -15.62
C THR A 142 -11.36 13.68 -15.55
N SER A 143 -11.67 12.39 -15.35
CA SER A 143 -13.04 11.90 -15.30
C SER A 143 -13.33 11.14 -14.01
N ALA A 144 -14.49 11.43 -13.40
CA ALA A 144 -15.11 10.68 -12.30
C ALA A 144 -15.60 9.27 -12.71
N ALA A 145 -15.12 8.74 -13.84
CA ALA A 145 -15.46 7.41 -14.30
C ALA A 145 -14.82 6.34 -13.40
N PRO A 146 -15.52 5.22 -13.11
CA PRO A 146 -14.93 4.10 -12.40
C PRO A 146 -13.69 3.56 -13.14
N LEU A 147 -12.63 3.30 -12.39
CA LEU A 147 -11.42 2.61 -12.85
C LEU A 147 -11.35 1.22 -12.22
N ASN A 148 -10.72 0.26 -12.89
CA ASN A 148 -10.38 -1.00 -12.24
C ASN A 148 -9.47 -0.74 -11.02
N TRP A 149 -9.75 -1.41 -9.90
CA TRP A 149 -9.04 -1.19 -8.63
C TRP A 149 -7.54 -1.46 -8.77
N SER A 150 -7.17 -2.56 -9.43
CA SER A 150 -5.76 -2.88 -9.66
C SER A 150 -5.07 -1.83 -10.54
N VAL A 151 -5.80 -1.27 -11.52
CA VAL A 151 -5.30 -0.17 -12.37
C VAL A 151 -4.98 1.06 -11.52
N HIS A 152 -5.92 1.47 -10.68
CA HIS A 152 -5.74 2.60 -9.79
C HIS A 152 -4.58 2.36 -8.80
N TYR A 153 -4.51 1.16 -8.22
CA TYR A 153 -3.48 0.79 -7.26
C TYR A 153 -2.06 0.89 -7.84
N HIS A 154 -1.80 0.30 -9.02
CA HIS A 154 -0.46 0.35 -9.62
C HIS A 154 -0.04 1.77 -10.02
N ALA A 155 -0.99 2.60 -10.48
CA ALA A 155 -0.71 3.99 -10.82
C ALA A 155 -0.32 4.80 -9.57
N ARG A 156 -1.01 4.57 -8.44
CA ARG A 156 -0.64 5.19 -7.15
C ARG A 156 0.71 4.65 -6.63
N MET A 157 1.00 3.37 -6.80
CA MET A 157 2.30 2.78 -6.44
C MET A 157 3.46 3.49 -7.14
N LEU A 158 3.42 3.60 -8.47
CA LEU A 158 4.48 4.28 -9.22
C LEU A 158 4.59 5.76 -8.84
N SER A 159 3.46 6.46 -8.67
CA SER A 159 3.44 7.85 -8.24
C SER A 159 4.11 8.07 -6.87
N TRP A 160 3.87 7.18 -5.90
CA TRP A 160 4.53 7.26 -4.60
C TRP A 160 6.00 6.91 -4.66
N VAL A 161 6.39 5.89 -5.44
CA VAL A 161 7.81 5.57 -5.66
C VAL A 161 8.55 6.77 -6.22
N LEU A 162 8.04 7.41 -7.29
CA LEU A 162 8.69 8.58 -7.89
C LEU A 162 8.67 9.82 -6.99
N LYS A 163 7.70 9.94 -6.08
CA LYS A 163 7.69 11.00 -5.08
C LYS A 163 8.73 10.77 -3.97
N LEU A 164 8.92 9.52 -3.55
CA LEU A 164 9.88 9.16 -2.51
C LEU A 164 11.32 9.12 -3.04
N GLU A 165 11.48 8.69 -4.29
CA GLU A 165 12.75 8.52 -4.99
C GLU A 165 12.60 8.98 -6.46
N PRO A 166 12.81 10.28 -6.75
CA PRO A 166 12.64 10.84 -8.10
C PRO A 166 13.51 10.18 -9.17
N GLU A 167 14.71 9.76 -8.78
CA GLU A 167 15.69 9.09 -9.64
C GLU A 167 15.59 7.56 -9.55
N ALA A 168 14.43 7.02 -9.13
CA ALA A 168 14.21 5.58 -9.02
C ALA A 168 14.63 4.85 -10.30
N GLY A 169 15.48 3.83 -10.17
CA GLY A 169 15.97 3.07 -11.32
C GLY A 169 14.88 2.25 -12.01
N LEU A 170 15.19 1.75 -13.20
CA LEU A 170 14.29 0.97 -14.05
C LEU A 170 13.62 -0.18 -13.27
N ALA A 171 14.39 -0.97 -12.51
CA ALA A 171 13.85 -2.12 -11.78
C ALA A 171 12.82 -1.73 -10.72
N LEU A 172 13.05 -0.65 -9.97
CA LEU A 172 12.12 -0.17 -8.95
C LEU A 172 10.82 0.35 -9.57
N ARG A 173 10.90 1.09 -10.69
CA ARG A 173 9.72 1.55 -11.43
C ARG A 173 8.90 0.37 -11.97
N LEU A 174 9.55 -0.62 -12.57
CA LEU A 174 8.89 -1.85 -13.06
C LEU A 174 8.22 -2.63 -11.91
N ALA A 175 8.89 -2.80 -10.77
CA ALA A 175 8.33 -3.47 -9.60
C ALA A 175 7.12 -2.72 -9.02
N ALA A 176 7.14 -1.38 -9.01
CA ALA A 176 6.01 -0.56 -8.57
C ALA A 176 4.77 -0.79 -9.44
N MET A 177 4.94 -0.83 -10.77
CA MET A 177 3.85 -1.10 -11.72
C MET A 177 3.34 -2.55 -11.66
N ALA A 178 4.22 -3.50 -11.34
CA ALA A 178 3.87 -4.92 -11.19
C ALA A 178 3.28 -5.27 -9.82
N GLN A 179 3.14 -4.32 -8.89
CA GLN A 179 2.58 -4.60 -7.58
C GLN A 179 1.12 -5.07 -7.72
N HIS A 180 0.80 -6.20 -7.09
CA HIS A 180 -0.50 -6.89 -7.18
C HIS A 180 -0.89 -7.42 -8.56
N LEU A 181 0.07 -7.53 -9.49
CA LEU A 181 -0.15 -8.09 -10.81
C LEU A 181 -0.79 -9.48 -10.73
N GLY A 182 -1.99 -9.62 -11.30
CA GLY A 182 -2.74 -10.88 -11.32
C GLY A 182 -3.24 -11.37 -9.95
N ARG A 183 -3.17 -10.57 -8.88
CA ARG A 183 -3.56 -11.00 -7.52
C ARG A 183 -5.03 -11.44 -7.45
N TYR A 184 -5.91 -10.84 -8.26
CA TYR A 184 -7.34 -11.19 -8.31
C TYR A 184 -7.61 -12.62 -8.82
N LEU A 185 -6.65 -13.25 -9.53
CA LEU A 185 -6.74 -14.65 -9.95
C LEU A 185 -6.47 -15.64 -8.81
N HIS A 186 -6.05 -15.15 -7.66
CA HIS A 186 -5.73 -15.94 -6.48
C HIS A 186 -6.46 -15.36 -5.26
N PRO A 187 -7.80 -15.48 -5.19
CA PRO A 187 -8.59 -14.89 -4.13
C PRO A 187 -8.27 -15.49 -2.76
N ARG A 188 -8.42 -14.69 -1.69
CA ARG A 188 -8.16 -15.13 -0.31
C ARG A 188 -9.04 -16.32 0.09
N GLY A 189 -10.24 -16.45 -0.48
CA GLY A 189 -11.19 -17.52 -0.18
C GLY A 189 -10.70 -18.93 -0.52
N ASP A 190 -9.71 -19.05 -1.41
CA ASP A 190 -9.16 -20.36 -1.83
C ASP A 190 -8.19 -20.97 -0.80
N PHE A 191 -7.92 -20.25 0.29
CA PHE A 191 -6.97 -20.64 1.33
C PHE A 191 -7.67 -20.80 2.68
N PRO A 192 -7.18 -21.68 3.58
CA PRO A 192 -7.78 -21.89 4.90
C PRO A 192 -7.99 -20.60 5.70
N GLU A 193 -8.98 -20.57 6.59
CA GLU A 193 -9.17 -19.44 7.51
C GLU A 193 -8.02 -19.30 8.52
N GLY A 194 -8.05 -18.23 9.31
CA GLY A 194 -7.02 -17.95 10.30
C GLY A 194 -5.72 -17.40 9.72
N ARG A 195 -4.77 -17.20 10.64
CA ARG A 195 -3.48 -16.56 10.37
C ARG A 195 -2.61 -17.37 9.41
N ALA A 196 -2.56 -18.70 9.57
CA ALA A 196 -1.69 -19.56 8.76
C ALA A 196 -2.11 -19.53 7.28
N GLY A 197 -3.39 -19.72 6.97
CA GLY A 197 -3.89 -19.66 5.60
C GLY A 197 -3.75 -18.27 4.97
N TYR A 198 -3.87 -17.19 5.76
CA TYR A 198 -3.57 -15.83 5.30
C TYR A 198 -2.09 -15.65 4.90
N LEU A 199 -1.16 -16.14 5.72
CA LEU A 199 0.27 -16.05 5.40
C LEU A 199 0.62 -16.88 4.16
N ALA A 200 0.04 -18.08 4.02
CA ALA A 200 0.19 -18.92 2.83
C ALA A 200 -0.33 -18.21 1.57
N TRP A 201 -1.53 -17.63 1.64
CA TRP A 201 -2.09 -16.84 0.54
C TRP A 201 -1.19 -15.66 0.15
N ARG A 202 -0.66 -14.92 1.13
CA ARG A 202 0.25 -13.79 0.89
C ARG A 202 1.53 -14.24 0.19
N ALA A 203 2.14 -15.33 0.65
CA ALA A 203 3.34 -15.88 0.04
C ALA A 203 3.07 -16.35 -1.40
N HIS A 204 1.94 -17.05 -1.61
CA HIS A 204 1.49 -17.47 -2.95
C HIS A 204 1.29 -16.28 -3.88
N ALA A 205 0.53 -15.26 -3.45
CA ALA A 205 0.28 -14.07 -4.24
C ALA A 205 1.57 -13.31 -4.60
N ALA A 206 2.53 -13.22 -3.67
CA ALA A 206 3.83 -12.60 -3.90
C ALA A 206 4.67 -13.38 -4.93
N ALA A 207 4.69 -14.71 -4.85
CA ALA A 207 5.38 -15.55 -5.82
C ALA A 207 4.76 -15.43 -7.22
N ARG A 208 3.43 -15.46 -7.31
CA ARG A 208 2.69 -15.38 -8.58
C ARG A 208 2.86 -14.04 -9.30
N GLN A 209 2.83 -12.92 -8.57
CA GLN A 209 3.08 -11.60 -9.19
C GLN A 209 4.52 -11.49 -9.72
N ALA A 210 5.50 -12.04 -8.99
CA ALA A 210 6.91 -11.94 -9.35
C ALA A 210 7.22 -12.79 -10.59
N GLU A 211 6.67 -14.00 -10.67
CA GLU A 211 6.75 -14.87 -11.85
C GLU A 211 6.07 -14.24 -13.07
N ALA A 212 4.85 -13.72 -12.90
CA ALA A 212 4.13 -13.07 -14.01
C ALA A 212 4.90 -11.85 -14.55
N ALA A 213 5.44 -11.01 -13.67
CA ALA A 213 6.23 -9.85 -14.06
C ALA A 213 7.51 -10.27 -14.80
N GLU A 214 8.24 -11.24 -14.27
CA GLU A 214 9.46 -11.77 -14.88
C GLU A 214 9.21 -12.33 -16.28
N ASP A 215 8.15 -13.12 -16.46
CA ASP A 215 7.77 -13.71 -17.74
C ASP A 215 7.39 -12.67 -18.80
N ILE A 216 6.67 -11.61 -18.40
CA ILE A 216 6.32 -10.50 -19.30
C ILE A 216 7.57 -9.75 -19.70
N LEU A 217 8.40 -9.37 -18.73
CA LEU A 217 9.64 -8.63 -18.98
C LEU A 217 10.61 -9.43 -19.85
N ALA A 218 10.68 -10.75 -19.68
CA ALA A 218 11.50 -11.63 -20.52
C ALA A 218 11.04 -11.59 -21.99
N ARG A 219 9.72 -11.62 -22.24
CA ARG A 219 9.14 -11.50 -23.59
C ARG A 219 9.38 -10.13 -24.23
N LEU A 220 9.50 -9.08 -23.42
CA LEU A 220 9.84 -7.72 -23.87
C LEU A 220 11.35 -7.52 -24.07
N GLY A 221 12.18 -8.54 -23.84
CA GLY A 221 13.63 -8.44 -24.00
C GLY A 221 14.34 -7.69 -22.86
N CYS A 222 13.68 -7.48 -21.71
CA CYS A 222 14.30 -6.88 -20.54
C CYS A 222 15.52 -7.70 -20.07
N PRO A 223 16.69 -7.09 -19.79
CA PRO A 223 17.88 -7.82 -19.34
C PRO A 223 17.64 -8.66 -18.07
N SER A 224 18.25 -9.85 -17.99
CA SER A 224 18.06 -10.78 -16.86
C SER A 224 18.41 -10.18 -15.50
N ALA A 225 19.42 -9.31 -15.43
CA ALA A 225 19.79 -8.60 -14.21
C ALA A 225 18.65 -7.70 -13.69
N VAL A 226 18.00 -6.95 -14.58
CA VAL A 226 16.85 -6.10 -14.24
C VAL A 226 15.67 -6.97 -13.80
N ARG A 227 15.36 -8.06 -14.52
CA ARG A 227 14.28 -8.99 -14.13
C ARG A 227 14.51 -9.62 -12.77
N THR A 228 15.74 -10.04 -12.48
CA THR A 228 16.13 -10.60 -11.18
C THR A 228 15.92 -9.57 -10.07
N ARG A 229 16.28 -8.31 -10.33
CA ARG A 229 16.06 -7.22 -9.37
C ARG A 229 14.57 -6.94 -9.14
N VAL A 230 13.76 -6.88 -10.20
CA VAL A 230 12.29 -6.73 -10.11
C VAL A 230 11.69 -7.85 -9.26
N ARG A 231 12.11 -9.10 -9.49
CA ARG A 231 11.66 -10.26 -8.71
C ARG A 231 11.97 -10.09 -7.23
N SER A 232 13.23 -9.77 -6.90
CA SER A 232 13.68 -9.55 -5.52
C SER A 232 12.88 -8.46 -4.81
N LEU A 233 12.61 -7.35 -5.50
CA LEU A 233 11.77 -6.24 -5.01
C LEU A 233 10.32 -6.68 -4.74
N LEU A 234 9.68 -7.39 -5.67
CA LEU A 234 8.30 -7.88 -5.52
C LEU A 234 8.15 -8.91 -4.39
N LEU A 235 9.20 -9.69 -4.12
CA LEU A 235 9.30 -10.61 -3.00
C LEU A 235 9.69 -9.94 -1.68
N LYS A 236 10.12 -8.67 -1.74
CA LYS A 236 10.56 -7.83 -0.61
C LYS A 236 11.71 -8.44 0.18
N GLU A 237 12.66 -9.03 -0.53
CA GLU A 237 13.87 -9.60 0.05
C GLU A 237 14.72 -8.48 0.70
N ASN A 238 15.33 -8.74 1.86
CA ASN A 238 16.17 -7.77 2.58
C ASN A 238 15.49 -6.44 2.95
N LEU A 239 14.19 -6.46 3.28
CA LEU A 239 13.48 -5.30 3.81
C LEU A 239 14.23 -4.67 5.01
N ALA A 240 14.15 -3.35 5.12
CA ALA A 240 14.88 -2.49 6.07
C ALA A 240 16.39 -2.34 5.82
N HIS A 241 17.00 -3.15 4.96
CA HIS A 241 18.44 -3.08 4.66
C HIS A 241 18.71 -2.72 3.20
N ASP A 242 17.74 -2.96 2.32
CA ASP A 242 17.77 -2.55 0.93
C ASP A 242 16.91 -1.29 0.72
N ALA A 243 17.52 -0.23 0.22
CA ALA A 243 16.89 1.09 0.07
C ALA A 243 15.73 1.09 -0.95
N GLU A 244 15.81 0.32 -2.03
CA GLU A 244 14.73 0.25 -3.02
C GLU A 244 13.57 -0.61 -2.51
N VAL A 245 13.87 -1.72 -1.81
CA VAL A 245 12.85 -2.54 -1.15
C VAL A 245 12.11 -1.73 -0.08
N GLN A 246 12.83 -0.94 0.71
CA GLN A 246 12.24 -0.04 1.70
C GLN A 246 11.38 1.04 1.03
N THR A 247 11.83 1.61 -0.10
CA THR A 247 11.05 2.59 -0.87
C THR A 247 9.77 1.98 -1.43
N LEU A 248 9.83 0.75 -1.93
CA LEU A 248 8.64 0.03 -2.42
C LEU A 248 7.65 -0.32 -1.28
N GLU A 249 8.15 -0.71 -0.09
CA GLU A 249 7.29 -0.94 1.10
C GLU A 249 6.65 0.36 1.59
N ASP A 250 7.40 1.47 1.62
CA ASP A 250 6.88 2.78 1.99
C ASP A 250 5.76 3.20 1.03
N ALA A 251 5.98 3.07 -0.29
CA ALA A 251 4.97 3.35 -1.30
C ALA A 251 3.71 2.50 -1.11
N ALA A 252 3.85 1.19 -0.89
CA ALA A 252 2.71 0.31 -0.63
C ALA A 252 1.92 0.70 0.62
N CYS A 253 2.63 1.10 1.70
CA CYS A 253 1.98 1.61 2.91
C CYS A 253 1.23 2.92 2.64
N LEU A 254 1.81 3.84 1.86
CA LEU A 254 1.18 5.12 1.52
C LEU A 254 -0.06 4.94 0.65
N VAL A 255 -0.02 4.00 -0.31
CA VAL A 255 -1.21 3.59 -1.07
C VAL A 255 -2.29 3.04 -0.15
N PHE A 256 -1.95 2.23 0.86
CA PHE A 256 -2.91 1.80 1.88
C PHE A 256 -3.54 2.98 2.64
N PHE A 257 -2.73 3.95 3.10
CA PHE A 257 -3.22 5.16 3.76
C PHE A 257 -4.16 5.98 2.86
N GLU A 258 -3.90 5.97 1.55
CA GLU A 258 -4.66 6.74 0.57
C GLU A 258 -5.92 6.03 0.06
N LEU A 259 -5.93 4.71 -0.08
CA LEU A 259 -7.01 4.01 -0.77
C LEU A 259 -7.87 3.14 0.13
N GLU A 260 -7.30 2.61 1.22
CA GLU A 260 -7.92 1.51 1.96
C GLU A 260 -8.28 1.89 3.39
N LEU A 261 -7.62 2.90 3.95
CA LEU A 261 -7.74 3.23 5.36
C LEU A 261 -9.16 3.59 5.81
N GLU A 262 -9.90 4.35 4.99
CA GLU A 262 -11.26 4.77 5.29
C GLU A 262 -12.19 3.55 5.37
N ALA A 263 -12.17 2.71 4.33
CA ALA A 263 -12.94 1.47 4.30
C ALA A 263 -12.58 0.53 5.46
N LEU A 264 -11.29 0.46 5.82
CA LEU A 264 -10.84 -0.32 6.98
C LEU A 264 -11.42 0.23 8.29
N SER A 265 -11.47 1.54 8.45
CA SER A 265 -11.98 2.21 9.65
C SER A 265 -13.47 1.97 9.88
N HIS A 266 -14.26 1.82 8.82
CA HIS A 266 -15.68 1.50 8.92
C HIS A 266 -15.95 0.03 9.25
N LYS A 267 -15.00 -0.85 8.94
CA LYS A 267 -15.16 -2.29 9.06
C LYS A 267 -14.74 -2.84 10.42
N HIS A 268 -13.88 -2.12 11.14
CA HIS A 268 -13.24 -2.63 12.34
C HIS A 268 -13.30 -1.64 13.49
N ASP A 269 -13.31 -2.17 14.72
CA ASP A 269 -13.22 -1.33 15.91
C ASP A 269 -11.89 -0.56 15.99
N GLN A 270 -11.88 0.44 16.86
CA GLN A 270 -10.71 1.29 17.08
C GLN A 270 -9.47 0.51 17.50
N ALA A 271 -9.61 -0.50 18.37
CA ALA A 271 -8.47 -1.27 18.87
C ALA A 271 -7.81 -2.11 17.77
N LYS A 272 -8.60 -2.63 16.84
CA LYS A 272 -8.16 -3.35 15.66
C LYS A 272 -7.49 -2.39 14.68
N LEU A 273 -8.12 -1.25 14.37
CA LEU A 273 -7.55 -0.22 13.51
C LEU A 273 -6.20 0.29 14.02
N GLU A 274 -6.09 0.63 15.31
CA GLU A 274 -4.83 1.08 15.91
C GLU A 274 -3.73 0.03 15.80
N ARG A 275 -4.06 -1.24 16.01
CA ARG A 275 -3.12 -2.36 15.88
C ARG A 275 -2.62 -2.50 14.45
N VAL A 276 -3.50 -2.31 13.48
CA VAL A 276 -3.16 -2.27 12.06
C VAL A 276 -2.20 -1.13 11.78
N LEU A 277 -2.57 0.10 12.16
CA LEU A 277 -1.78 1.31 11.94
C LEU A 277 -0.38 1.22 12.56
N ARG A 278 -0.27 0.70 13.80
CA ARG A 278 1.03 0.48 14.47
C ARG A 278 1.92 -0.49 13.72
N LYS A 279 1.34 -1.55 13.14
CA LYS A 279 2.10 -2.52 12.33
C LYS A 279 2.56 -1.92 11.02
N THR A 280 1.71 -1.14 10.34
CA THR A 280 2.09 -0.37 9.15
C THR A 280 3.25 0.55 9.47
N TRP A 281 3.11 1.36 10.53
CA TRP A 281 4.07 2.37 10.94
C TRP A 281 5.46 1.79 11.22
N LYS A 282 5.53 0.62 11.87
CA LYS A 282 6.79 -0.05 12.21
C LYS A 282 7.63 -0.43 10.98
N LYS A 283 7.00 -0.67 9.83
CA LYS A 283 7.67 -1.10 8.60
C LYS A 283 8.20 0.06 7.77
N MET A 284 7.72 1.26 8.03
CA MET A 284 8.00 2.42 7.20
C MET A 284 9.29 3.10 7.62
N SER A 285 10.02 3.65 6.65
CA SER A 285 11.14 4.55 6.92
C SER A 285 10.64 5.87 7.54
N GLY A 286 11.54 6.68 8.10
CA GLY A 286 11.22 8.04 8.53
C GLY A 286 10.63 8.89 7.40
N ARG A 287 11.08 8.71 6.15
CA ARG A 287 10.52 9.40 4.97
C ARG A 287 9.08 8.97 4.71
N GLY A 288 8.82 7.67 4.68
CA GLY A 288 7.46 7.13 4.51
C GLY A 288 6.51 7.59 5.63
N ARG A 289 6.98 7.58 6.89
CA ARG A 289 6.18 8.03 8.05
C ARG A 289 5.78 9.50 7.97
N ARG A 290 6.67 10.39 7.47
CA ARG A 290 6.33 11.81 7.24
C ARG A 290 5.19 11.97 6.24
N GLU A 291 5.24 11.23 5.12
CA GLU A 291 4.18 11.27 4.11
C GLU A 291 2.87 10.67 4.62
N ALA A 292 2.92 9.56 5.35
CA ALA A 292 1.73 8.96 5.97
C ALA A 292 1.06 9.91 6.97
N GLN A 293 1.86 10.63 7.76
CA GLN A 293 1.36 11.65 8.67
C GLN A 293 0.65 12.78 7.91
N SER A 294 1.19 13.22 6.77
CA SER A 294 0.57 14.24 5.92
C SER A 294 -0.80 13.79 5.40
N ILE A 295 -0.91 12.57 4.87
CA ILE A 295 -2.19 11.98 4.43
C ILE A 295 -3.17 11.91 5.61
N ALA A 296 -2.73 11.40 6.76
CA ALA A 296 -3.58 11.22 7.93
C ALA A 296 -4.12 12.55 8.49
N VAL A 297 -3.32 13.62 8.48
CA VAL A 297 -3.78 14.96 8.91
C VAL A 297 -4.96 15.44 8.06
N VAL A 298 -4.93 15.22 6.76
CA VAL A 298 -6.00 15.65 5.84
C VAL A 298 -7.24 14.77 5.99
N ARG A 299 -7.05 13.46 6.18
CA ARG A 299 -8.17 12.49 6.12
C ARG A 299 -8.85 12.21 7.45
N SER A 300 -8.12 12.19 8.56
CA SER A 300 -8.70 11.90 9.88
C SER A 300 -7.81 12.40 11.03
N PRO A 301 -8.26 13.39 11.81
CA PRO A 301 -7.56 13.84 13.02
C PRO A 301 -7.29 12.72 14.03
N GLU A 302 -8.15 11.71 14.09
CA GLU A 302 -8.02 10.55 14.97
C GLU A 302 -6.88 9.64 14.54
N ILE A 303 -6.85 9.22 13.26
CA ILE A 303 -5.75 8.44 12.70
C ILE A 303 -4.43 9.21 12.87
N SER A 304 -4.45 10.50 12.56
CA SER A 304 -3.31 11.39 12.73
C SER A 304 -2.77 11.38 14.17
N ARG A 305 -3.65 11.28 15.18
CA ARG A 305 -3.28 11.16 16.60
C ARG A 305 -2.69 9.79 16.92
N VAL A 306 -3.28 8.71 16.40
CA VAL A 306 -2.76 7.34 16.59
C VAL A 306 -1.32 7.24 16.07
N LEU A 307 -1.05 7.77 14.87
CA LEU A 307 0.28 7.72 14.26
C LEU A 307 1.32 8.51 15.06
N ARG A 308 0.99 9.70 15.55
CA ARG A 308 1.89 10.49 16.44
C ARG A 308 2.26 9.75 17.72
N ASN A 309 1.38 8.88 18.21
CA ASN A 309 1.59 8.09 19.42
C ASN A 309 2.21 6.71 19.13
N CYS A 310 2.63 6.46 17.89
CA CYS A 310 3.38 5.25 17.56
C CYS A 310 4.87 5.48 17.86
N PRO A 311 5.48 4.65 18.72
CA PRO A 311 6.90 4.79 19.02
C PRO A 311 7.72 4.65 17.73
N VAL A 312 8.67 5.56 17.57
CA VAL A 312 9.69 5.49 16.54
C VAL A 312 10.84 4.69 17.14
N ALA A 313 11.20 3.54 16.56
CA ALA A 313 12.48 2.94 16.87
C ALA A 313 13.56 3.96 16.45
N GLU A 314 14.51 4.27 17.33
CA GLU A 314 15.59 5.20 17.00
C GLU A 314 16.28 4.72 15.72
N GLU A 315 16.31 5.59 14.71
CA GLU A 315 16.99 5.29 13.46
C GLU A 315 18.49 5.36 13.73
N SER A 316 19.12 4.21 14.00
CA SER A 316 20.58 4.08 14.02
C SER A 316 21.10 4.14 12.58
N PHE A 317 21.19 5.34 12.03
CA PHE A 317 22.08 5.62 10.91
C PHE A 317 23.38 6.15 11.51
N ASP A 318 24.36 5.27 11.70
CA ASP A 318 25.74 5.73 11.79
C ASP A 318 26.09 6.39 10.45
N VAL A 319 26.42 7.69 10.52
CA VAL A 319 26.90 8.53 9.42
C VAL A 319 28.37 8.23 9.15
#